data_AF-A0AAV8XM62-F1
#
_entry.id   AF-A0AAV8XM62-F1
#
_cell.length_a   1.000
_cell.length_b   1.000
_cell.length_c   1.000
_cell.angle_alpha   90.00
_cell.angle_beta   90.00
_cell.angle_gamma   90.00
#
_symmetry.space_group_name_H-M   'P 1'
#
loop_
_entity.id
_entity.type
_entity.pdbx_description
1 polymer ?
#
loop_
_entity_poly.entity_id
_entity_poly.type
_entity_poly.pdbx_seq_one_letter_code
_entity_poly.pdbx_strand_id
1 'polypeptide(L)'
;MTELRVCQLCFKASRDFQVIDENSREMLDGLLLKIEYSLNEDYVICESCADSIKTFFKFKSICLYTHDHMTPFIKSTTGMDVDIEEMKENSGTDTISNSDDAICRLCLKRDRCVDLNILNKNFDEDITAKCMPELDINFSSDPKICLSCQTTLINYYQFMTKCLVKQEDTMEHDDRDACLAIKLEEFDIKTEEEDCDRLRCV
;
A
#
# COMPACT_ATOMS: atom_id res chain seq x y z
N MET A 1 21.72 18.61 -11.72
CA MET A 1 20.28 18.75 -12.04
C MET A 1 19.69 17.36 -12.01
N THR A 2 18.83 17.05 -11.04
CA THR A 2 18.10 15.77 -11.02
C THR A 2 17.09 15.78 -12.17
N GLU A 3 17.21 14.79 -13.06
CA GLU A 3 16.32 14.55 -14.19
C GLU A 3 14.91 14.23 -13.68
N LEU A 4 13.88 14.75 -14.34
CA LEU A 4 12.50 14.43 -14.01
C LEU A 4 12.16 13.07 -14.64
N ARG A 5 11.76 12.09 -13.83
CA ARG A 5 11.38 10.75 -14.28
C ARG A 5 9.97 10.40 -13.84
N VAL A 6 9.27 9.59 -14.63
CA VAL A 6 7.93 9.09 -14.29
C VAL A 6 8.10 7.86 -13.42
N CYS A 7 7.40 7.80 -12.28
CA CYS A 7 7.40 6.63 -11.39
C CYS A 7 6.54 5.50 -11.97
N GLN A 8 7.08 4.28 -11.97
CA GLN A 8 6.46 3.10 -12.59
C GLN A 8 5.26 2.53 -11.82
N LEU A 9 5.01 3.02 -10.60
CA LEU A 9 3.88 2.58 -9.77
C LEU A 9 2.74 3.59 -9.77
N CYS A 10 3.05 4.86 -9.46
CA CYS A 10 2.02 5.89 -9.38
C CYS A 10 1.88 6.73 -10.65
N PHE A 11 2.76 6.52 -11.65
CA PHE A 11 2.78 7.26 -12.93
C PHE A 11 2.85 8.78 -12.76
N LYS A 12 3.46 9.25 -11.66
CA LYS A 12 3.71 10.67 -11.41
C LYS A 12 5.18 10.99 -11.70
N ALA A 13 5.41 12.16 -12.26
CA ALA A 13 6.75 12.70 -12.45
C ALA A 13 7.37 13.08 -11.09
N SER A 14 8.61 12.67 -10.86
CA SER A 14 9.39 12.93 -9.65
C SER A 14 10.84 13.23 -9.99
N ARG A 15 11.48 14.07 -9.18
CA ARG A 15 12.94 14.27 -9.20
C ARG A 15 13.66 13.34 -8.23
N ASP A 16 12.94 12.82 -7.25
CA ASP A 16 13.42 11.91 -6.23
C ASP A 16 12.98 10.51 -6.61
N PHE A 17 13.91 9.72 -7.13
CA PHE A 17 13.68 8.38 -7.62
C PHE A 17 14.76 7.40 -7.15
N GLN A 18 14.35 6.16 -6.99
CA GLN A 18 15.21 5.02 -6.67
C GLN A 18 15.13 4.02 -7.82
N VAL A 19 16.27 3.48 -8.25
CA VAL A 19 16.30 2.38 -9.22
C VAL A 19 15.72 1.13 -8.55
N ILE A 20 14.87 0.40 -9.27
CA ILE A 20 14.32 -0.86 -8.79
C ILE A 20 15.44 -1.92 -8.82
N ASP A 21 16.05 -2.13 -7.66
CA ASP A 21 17.02 -3.20 -7.43
C ASP A 21 16.32 -4.53 -7.13
N GLU A 22 17.10 -5.61 -6.98
CA GLU A 22 16.56 -6.95 -6.76
C GLU A 22 15.70 -7.05 -5.50
N ASN A 23 16.13 -6.42 -4.41
CA ASN A 23 15.36 -6.39 -3.17
C ASN A 23 14.01 -5.68 -3.36
N SER A 24 13.98 -4.59 -4.12
CA SER A 24 12.73 -3.90 -4.45
C SER A 24 11.82 -4.77 -5.33
N ARG A 25 12.37 -5.58 -6.25
CA ARG A 25 11.60 -6.54 -7.05
C ARG A 25 10.98 -7.63 -6.18
N GLU A 26 11.75 -8.23 -5.29
CA GLU A 26 11.23 -9.24 -4.35
C GLU A 26 10.09 -8.67 -3.49
N MET A 27 10.22 -7.42 -3.03
CA MET A 27 9.15 -6.76 -2.28
C MET A 27 7.90 -6.53 -3.13
N LEU A 28 8.06 -6.09 -4.38
CA LEU A 28 6.95 -5.89 -5.33
C LEU A 28 6.22 -7.20 -5.61
N ASP A 29 6.96 -8.27 -5.88
CA ASP A 29 6.42 -9.61 -6.12
C ASP A 29 5.67 -10.13 -4.89
N GLY A 30 6.25 -9.97 -3.69
CA GLY A 30 5.59 -10.33 -2.44
C GLY A 30 4.32 -9.52 -2.16
N LEU A 31 4.24 -8.29 -2.68
CA LEU A 31 3.05 -7.44 -2.61
C LEU A 31 2.06 -7.66 -3.76
N LEU A 32 2.35 -8.60 -4.67
CA LEU A 32 1.54 -8.90 -5.87
C LEU A 32 1.45 -7.71 -6.85
N LEU A 33 2.42 -6.80 -6.81
CA LEU A 33 2.52 -5.66 -7.72
C LEU A 33 3.45 -6.03 -8.88
N LYS A 34 2.88 -6.43 -10.00
CA LYS A 34 3.65 -6.74 -11.20
C LYS A 34 4.03 -5.45 -11.90
N ILE A 35 5.31 -5.26 -12.21
CA ILE A 35 5.76 -4.22 -13.11
C ILE A 35 6.27 -4.93 -14.36
N GLU A 36 5.83 -4.53 -15.55
CA GLU A 36 6.39 -5.07 -16.79
C GLU A 36 7.77 -4.48 -17.05
N TYR A 37 8.79 -5.33 -16.92
CA TYR A 37 10.17 -4.97 -17.19
C TYR A 37 10.50 -5.20 -18.67
N SER A 38 10.50 -4.14 -19.47
CA SER A 38 11.16 -4.07 -20.77
C SER A 38 12.68 -4.16 -20.61
N LEU A 39 13.34 -4.83 -21.55
CA LEU A 39 14.74 -5.24 -21.40
C LEU A 39 15.78 -4.10 -21.41
N ASN A 40 15.38 -2.85 -21.70
CA ASN A 40 16.30 -1.78 -22.10
C ASN A 40 16.17 -0.47 -21.30
N GLU A 41 15.36 -0.40 -20.23
CA GLU A 41 15.18 0.81 -19.43
C GLU A 41 15.51 0.62 -17.95
N ASP A 42 16.14 1.63 -17.34
CA ASP A 42 16.32 1.69 -15.89
C ASP A 42 14.96 1.97 -15.23
N TYR A 43 14.35 0.94 -14.67
CA TYR A 43 13.12 1.04 -13.90
C TYR A 43 13.34 1.84 -12.64
N VAL A 44 12.51 2.86 -12.43
CA VAL A 44 12.59 3.71 -11.26
C VAL A 44 11.27 3.71 -10.49
N ILE A 45 11.33 4.14 -9.23
CA ILE A 45 10.14 4.45 -8.44
C ILE A 45 10.41 5.73 -7.68
N CYS A 46 9.40 6.57 -7.48
CA CYS A 46 9.58 7.73 -6.62
C CYS A 46 9.78 7.28 -5.16
N GLU A 47 10.50 8.09 -4.38
CA GLU A 47 10.79 7.79 -2.97
C GLU A 47 9.53 7.43 -2.16
N SER A 48 8.44 8.18 -2.35
CA SER A 48 7.16 7.89 -1.68
C SER A 48 6.60 6.50 -2.01
N CYS A 49 6.75 6.02 -3.25
CA CYS A 49 6.34 4.66 -3.60
C CYS A 49 7.30 3.62 -3.02
N ALA A 50 8.61 3.90 -3.01
CA ALA A 50 9.61 3.03 -2.40
C ALA A 50 9.35 2.82 -0.90
N ASP A 51 9.02 3.89 -0.17
CA ASP A 51 8.70 3.83 1.25
C ASP A 51 7.38 3.10 1.51
N SER A 52 6.40 3.30 0.61
CA SER A 52 5.12 2.59 0.66
C SER A 52 5.33 1.08 0.51
N ILE A 53 6.10 0.64 -0.48
CA ILE A 53 6.45 -0.78 -0.70
C ILE A 53 7.10 -1.37 0.56
N LYS A 54 8.14 -0.71 1.11
CA LYS A 54 8.83 -1.17 2.32
C LYS A 54 7.87 -1.30 3.51
N THR A 55 6.98 -0.32 3.68
CA THR A 55 5.98 -0.29 4.75
C THR A 55 4.99 -1.45 4.62
N PHE A 56 4.41 -1.63 3.42
CA PHE A 56 3.42 -2.67 3.17
C PHE A 56 4.03 -4.06 3.20
N PHE A 57 5.26 -4.23 2.69
CA PHE A 57 5.97 -5.50 2.73
C PHE A 57 6.27 -5.91 4.16
N LYS A 58 6.78 -4.99 4.98
CA LYS A 58 6.97 -5.24 6.42
C LYS A 58 5.67 -5.59 7.12
N PHE A 59 4.58 -4.89 6.81
CA PHE A 59 3.27 -5.16 7.36
C PHE A 59 2.75 -6.56 6.99
N LYS A 60 2.80 -6.93 5.70
CA LYS A 60 2.42 -8.26 5.20
C LYS A 60 3.25 -9.35 5.87
N SER A 61 4.57 -9.19 5.95
CA SER A 61 5.46 -10.15 6.62
C SER A 61 5.12 -10.36 8.10
N ILE A 62 4.73 -9.30 8.82
CA ILE A 62 4.23 -9.42 10.21
C ILE A 62 2.93 -10.23 10.23
N CYS A 63 1.98 -9.94 9.34
CA CYS A 63 0.69 -10.63 9.31
C CYS A 63 0.82 -12.13 8.97
N LEU A 64 1.70 -12.48 8.04
CA LEU A 64 1.94 -13.88 7.68
C LEU A 64 2.68 -14.62 8.79
N TYR A 65 3.70 -14.00 9.40
CA TYR A 65 4.40 -14.58 10.53
C TYR A 65 3.46 -14.90 11.70
N THR A 66 2.55 -13.97 12.03
CA THR A 66 1.59 -14.21 13.11
C THR A 66 0.59 -15.32 12.75
N HIS A 67 0.13 -15.37 11.50
CA HIS A 67 -0.74 -16.44 11.01
C HIS A 67 -0.05 -17.82 11.07
N ASP A 68 1.19 -17.92 10.63
CA ASP A 68 1.98 -19.16 10.69
C ASP A 68 2.19 -19.61 12.13
N HIS A 69 2.42 -18.68 13.05
CA HIS A 69 2.52 -18.96 14.49
C HIS A 69 1.21 -19.44 15.12
N MET A 70 0.06 -19.00 14.61
CA MET A 70 -1.26 -19.46 15.06
C MET A 70 -1.64 -20.83 14.46
N THR A 71 -1.14 -21.16 13.27
CA THR A 71 -1.51 -22.38 12.52
C THR A 71 -1.44 -23.69 13.32
N PRO A 72 -0.43 -23.95 14.19
CA PRO A 72 -0.40 -25.14 15.02
C PRO A 72 -1.56 -25.22 16.02
N PHE A 73 -1.97 -24.09 16.59
CA PHE A 73 -3.10 -24.00 17.53
C PHE A 73 -4.43 -24.20 16.80
N ILE A 74 -4.53 -23.70 15.56
CA ILE A 74 -5.69 -23.91 14.68
C ILE A 74 -5.85 -25.39 14.32
N LYS A 75 -4.75 -26.12 14.09
CA LYS A 75 -4.80 -27.55 13.71
C LYS A 75 -5.07 -28.48 14.90
N SER A 76 -4.76 -28.07 16.13
CA SER A 76 -4.98 -28.88 17.33
C SER A 76 -6.40 -28.74 17.90
N THR A 77 -7.08 -27.63 17.62
CA THR A 77 -8.50 -27.44 17.91
C THR A 77 -9.33 -28.05 16.79
N THR A 78 -9.68 -29.33 16.91
CA THR A 78 -10.61 -30.01 15.99
C THR A 78 -11.97 -29.30 15.97
N GLY A 79 -12.15 -28.33 15.05
CA GLY A 79 -13.41 -27.66 14.76
C GLY A 79 -13.82 -26.57 15.76
N MET A 80 -12.91 -26.05 16.58
CA MET A 80 -13.17 -24.91 17.46
C MET A 80 -12.31 -23.73 17.02
N ASP A 81 -12.90 -22.54 16.98
CA ASP A 81 -12.19 -21.30 16.73
C ASP A 81 -11.06 -21.07 17.76
N VAL A 82 -9.95 -20.49 17.33
CA VAL A 82 -8.84 -20.16 18.23
C VAL A 82 -9.15 -18.88 18.99
N ASP A 83 -9.20 -18.97 20.33
CA ASP A 83 -9.16 -17.81 21.22
C ASP A 83 -7.72 -17.28 21.30
N ILE A 84 -7.49 -16.10 20.71
CA ILE A 84 -6.18 -15.46 20.61
C ILE A 84 -5.67 -15.05 22.00
N GLU A 85 -6.57 -14.72 22.92
CA GLU A 85 -6.23 -14.34 24.30
C GLU A 85 -5.67 -15.57 25.04
N GLU A 86 -6.38 -16.71 24.99
CA GLU A 86 -5.94 -17.97 25.60
C GLU A 86 -4.59 -18.45 25.04
N MET A 87 -4.38 -18.33 23.72
CA MET A 87 -3.11 -18.68 23.08
C MET A 87 -1.94 -17.85 23.67
N LYS A 88 -2.17 -16.56 23.90
CA LYS A 88 -1.14 -15.63 24.37
C LYS A 88 -0.82 -15.82 25.85
N GLU A 89 -1.83 -16.05 26.68
CA GLU A 89 -1.64 -16.42 28.08
C GLU A 89 -0.78 -17.68 28.24
N ASN A 90 -1.06 -18.72 27.43
CA ASN A 90 -0.30 -19.97 27.43
C ASN A 90 1.14 -19.82 26.91
N SER A 91 1.43 -18.77 26.13
CA SER A 91 2.77 -18.49 25.63
C SER A 91 3.67 -17.74 26.63
N GLY A 92 3.12 -17.27 27.76
CA GLY A 92 3.86 -16.61 28.83
C GLY A 92 4.42 -15.23 28.49
N THR A 93 3.92 -14.58 27.42
CA THR A 93 4.44 -13.28 26.95
C THR A 93 3.69 -12.05 27.47
N ASP A 94 2.71 -12.22 28.36
CA ASP A 94 1.77 -11.15 28.69
C ASP A 94 2.25 -10.26 29.85
N THR A 95 2.36 -8.97 29.55
CA THR A 95 2.52 -7.87 30.51
C THR A 95 1.18 -7.21 30.79
N ILE A 96 0.94 -6.87 32.06
CA ILE A 96 -0.24 -6.20 32.64
C ILE A 96 -0.85 -5.14 31.68
N SER A 97 -2.15 -5.25 31.41
CA SER A 97 -2.87 -4.41 30.44
C SER A 97 -3.99 -3.57 31.08
N ASN A 98 -4.47 -2.56 30.34
CA ASN A 98 -5.71 -1.88 30.67
C ASN A 98 -6.92 -2.75 30.27
N SER A 99 -8.09 -2.49 30.86
CA SER A 99 -9.33 -3.25 30.61
C SER A 99 -9.83 -3.23 29.17
N ASP A 100 -9.39 -2.25 28.38
CA ASP A 100 -9.92 -1.97 27.04
C ASP A 100 -8.98 -2.47 25.92
N ASP A 101 -7.81 -3.01 26.27
CA ASP A 101 -6.83 -3.48 25.29
C ASP A 101 -7.07 -4.96 24.96
N ALA A 102 -7.14 -5.27 23.66
CA ALA A 102 -7.33 -6.63 23.14
C ALA A 102 -6.17 -7.01 22.22
N ILE A 103 -6.00 -8.31 21.98
CA ILE A 103 -4.95 -8.80 21.08
C ILE A 103 -5.37 -8.65 19.62
N CYS A 104 -4.57 -7.91 18.85
CA CYS A 104 -4.79 -7.72 17.43
C CYS A 104 -4.49 -9.00 16.63
N ARG A 105 -5.45 -9.47 15.82
CA ARG A 105 -5.37 -10.65 14.96
C ARG A 105 -4.23 -10.61 13.94
N LEU A 106 -3.86 -9.41 13.46
CA LEU A 106 -2.86 -9.24 12.41
C LEU A 106 -1.43 -9.18 12.97
N CYS A 107 -1.21 -8.57 14.13
CA CYS A 107 0.14 -8.36 14.68
C CYS A 107 0.41 -9.04 16.02
N LEU A 108 -0.59 -9.70 16.62
CA LEU A 108 -0.54 -10.34 17.94
C LEU A 108 -0.04 -9.43 19.08
N LYS A 109 -0.16 -8.10 18.89
CA LYS A 109 0.10 -7.12 19.94
C LYS A 109 -1.21 -6.77 20.63
N ARG A 110 -1.14 -6.60 21.94
CA ARG A 110 -2.24 -6.07 22.75
C ARG A 110 -2.29 -4.54 22.56
N ASP A 111 -3.43 -4.03 22.11
CA ASP A 111 -3.65 -2.61 21.80
C ASP A 111 -5.17 -2.31 21.79
N ARG A 112 -5.54 -1.05 21.61
CA ARG A 112 -6.92 -0.65 21.32
C ARG A 112 -7.36 -1.22 19.98
N CYS A 113 -8.24 -2.21 20.05
CA CYS A 113 -8.75 -2.89 18.88
C CYS A 113 -10.24 -2.65 18.68
N VAL A 114 -10.67 -2.81 17.44
CA VAL A 114 -12.07 -2.85 17.04
C VAL A 114 -12.41 -4.25 16.53
N ASP A 115 -13.65 -4.68 16.74
CA ASP A 115 -14.12 -5.95 16.19
C ASP A 115 -14.17 -5.87 14.67
N LEU A 116 -13.51 -6.82 13.99
CA LEU A 116 -13.62 -6.98 12.54
C LEU A 116 -15.09 -7.16 12.12
N ASN A 117 -15.87 -7.93 12.89
CA ASN A 117 -17.29 -8.16 12.59
C ASN A 117 -18.13 -6.87 12.51
N ILE A 118 -17.67 -5.77 13.13
CA ILE A 118 -18.31 -4.44 13.09
C ILE A 118 -17.79 -3.62 11.90
N LEU A 119 -16.58 -3.90 11.45
CA LEU A 119 -16.06 -3.39 10.19
C LEU A 119 -16.86 -4.02 9.05
N ASN A 120 -17.08 -3.21 8.01
CA ASN A 120 -18.03 -3.53 6.94
C ASN A 120 -17.69 -4.90 6.30
N LYS A 121 -18.63 -5.83 6.16
CA LYS A 121 -18.38 -7.18 5.61
C LYS A 121 -17.61 -7.19 4.27
N ASN A 122 -17.81 -6.17 3.44
CA ASN A 122 -17.13 -6.03 2.14
C ASN A 122 -15.69 -5.49 2.26
N PHE A 123 -15.31 -5.00 3.43
CA PHE A 123 -13.99 -4.42 3.70
C PHE A 123 -13.01 -5.51 4.15
N ASP A 124 -13.47 -6.54 4.85
CA ASP A 124 -12.57 -7.50 5.49
C ASP A 124 -12.12 -8.61 4.53
N GLU A 125 -13.04 -9.23 3.80
CA GLU A 125 -12.74 -10.35 2.91
C GLU A 125 -12.09 -9.88 1.59
N ASP A 126 -12.67 -8.88 0.92
CA ASP A 126 -12.17 -8.42 -0.39
C ASP A 126 -10.80 -7.73 -0.32
N ILE A 127 -10.53 -6.98 0.76
CA ILE A 127 -9.25 -6.29 0.91
C ILE A 127 -8.16 -7.28 1.28
N THR A 128 -8.43 -8.15 2.27
CA THR A 128 -7.45 -9.14 2.71
C THR A 128 -7.13 -10.12 1.60
N ALA A 129 -8.14 -10.64 0.89
CA ALA A 129 -7.94 -11.56 -0.23
C ALA A 129 -7.10 -10.95 -1.36
N LYS A 130 -7.22 -9.63 -1.60
CA LYS A 130 -6.40 -8.94 -2.61
C LYS A 130 -4.97 -8.68 -2.11
N CYS A 131 -4.82 -8.14 -0.90
CA CYS A 131 -3.53 -7.74 -0.34
C CYS A 131 -2.68 -8.93 0.14
N MET A 132 -3.33 -9.92 0.74
CA MET A 132 -2.72 -11.05 1.45
C MET A 132 -3.60 -12.30 1.27
N PRO A 133 -3.71 -12.86 0.05
CA PRO A 133 -4.52 -14.06 -0.21
C PRO A 133 -4.07 -15.28 0.60
N GLU A 134 -2.85 -15.26 1.13
CA GLU A 134 -2.29 -16.31 1.98
C GLU A 134 -2.83 -16.25 3.42
N LEU A 135 -3.47 -15.13 3.81
CA LEU A 135 -3.98 -14.89 5.14
C LEU A 135 -5.49 -15.18 5.21
N ASP A 136 -5.85 -16.16 6.03
CA ASP A 136 -7.25 -16.37 6.42
C ASP A 136 -7.50 -15.76 7.82
N ILE A 137 -8.32 -14.71 7.83
CA ILE A 137 -8.69 -13.93 9.02
C ILE A 137 -9.91 -14.50 9.76
N ASN A 138 -10.65 -15.41 9.13
CA ASN A 138 -11.91 -15.95 9.66
C ASN A 138 -11.71 -17.15 10.59
N PHE A 139 -10.48 -17.60 10.82
CA PHE A 139 -10.16 -18.77 11.66
C PHE A 139 -10.17 -18.54 13.18
N SER A 140 -10.34 -17.31 13.63
CA SER A 140 -10.40 -16.98 15.07
C SER A 140 -11.77 -16.42 15.42
N SER A 141 -12.31 -16.82 16.58
CA SER A 141 -13.55 -16.24 17.10
C SER A 141 -13.34 -14.76 17.37
N ASP A 142 -14.33 -13.95 17.01
CA ASP A 142 -14.37 -12.50 17.27
C ASP A 142 -13.04 -11.77 17.01
N PRO A 143 -12.53 -11.82 15.76
CA PRO A 143 -11.21 -11.30 15.48
C PRO A 143 -11.21 -9.78 15.65
N LYS A 144 -10.22 -9.29 16.41
CA LYS A 144 -10.05 -7.87 16.70
C LYS A 144 -8.83 -7.33 15.97
N ILE A 145 -8.91 -6.12 15.43
CA ILE A 145 -7.78 -5.47 14.77
C ILE A 145 -7.47 -4.13 15.45
N CYS A 146 -6.19 -3.88 15.72
CA CYS A 146 -5.77 -2.56 16.21
C CYS A 146 -5.80 -1.50 15.11
N LEU A 147 -6.05 -0.26 15.49
CA LEU A 147 -6.19 0.87 14.55
C LEU A 147 -5.00 1.01 13.58
N SER A 148 -3.77 0.72 14.05
CA SER A 148 -2.57 0.78 13.22
C SER A 148 -2.60 -0.26 12.09
N CYS A 149 -3.00 -1.51 12.40
CA CYS A 149 -3.09 -2.57 11.39
C CYS A 149 -4.23 -2.28 10.40
N GLN A 150 -5.38 -1.82 10.91
CA GLN A 150 -6.51 -1.42 10.06
C GLN A 150 -6.10 -0.30 9.08
N THR A 151 -5.52 0.78 9.60
CA THR A 151 -5.09 1.93 8.78
C THR A 151 -4.06 1.50 7.73
N THR A 152 -3.11 0.66 8.10
CA THR A 152 -2.08 0.16 7.17
C THR A 152 -2.70 -0.71 6.08
N LEU A 153 -3.65 -1.57 6.42
CA LEU A 153 -4.36 -2.43 5.46
C LEU A 153 -5.17 -1.60 4.45
N ILE A 154 -5.87 -0.55 4.90
CA ILE A 154 -6.58 0.40 4.01
C ILE A 154 -5.61 1.05 3.04
N ASN A 155 -4.51 1.60 3.56
CA ASN A 155 -3.54 2.31 2.75
C ASN A 155 -2.89 1.37 1.74
N TYR A 156 -2.60 0.12 2.14
CA TYR A 156 -2.07 -0.90 1.25
C TYR A 156 -3.07 -1.20 0.12
N TYR A 157 -4.33 -1.45 0.43
CA TYR A 157 -5.37 -1.70 -0.57
C TYR A 157 -5.53 -0.56 -1.57
N GLN A 158 -5.60 0.67 -1.07
CA GLN A 158 -5.72 1.86 -1.91
C GLN A 158 -4.49 2.06 -2.77
N PHE A 159 -3.29 1.77 -2.25
CA PHE A 159 -2.05 1.81 -3.00
C PHE A 159 -2.06 0.80 -4.14
N MET A 160 -2.41 -0.47 -3.86
CA MET A 160 -2.48 -1.50 -4.90
C MET A 160 -3.51 -1.15 -5.96
N THR A 161 -4.71 -0.76 -5.57
CA THR A 161 -5.77 -0.40 -6.52
C THR A 161 -5.32 0.72 -7.45
N LYS A 162 -4.65 1.75 -6.91
CA LYS A 162 -4.12 2.86 -7.72
C LYS A 162 -2.98 2.44 -8.66
N CYS A 163 -2.18 1.46 -8.28
CA CYS A 163 -1.11 0.95 -9.12
C CYS A 163 -1.65 0.04 -10.23
N LEU A 164 -2.60 -0.85 -9.91
CA LEU A 164 -3.16 -1.83 -10.83
C LEU A 164 -4.08 -1.20 -11.90
N VAL A 165 -4.99 -0.29 -11.51
CA VAL A 165 -5.88 0.39 -12.48
C VAL A 165 -5.07 1.11 -13.55
N LYS A 166 -3.95 1.73 -13.16
CA LYS A 166 -3.08 2.44 -14.09
C LYS A 166 -2.29 1.52 -15.02
N GLN A 167 -2.13 0.25 -14.67
CA GLN A 167 -1.52 -0.75 -15.57
C GLN A 167 -2.53 -1.22 -16.62
N GLU A 168 -3.79 -1.44 -16.22
CA GLU A 168 -4.86 -1.81 -17.15
C GLU A 168 -5.12 -0.70 -18.19
N ASP A 169 -5.15 0.57 -17.75
CA ASP A 169 -5.29 1.73 -18.65
C ASP A 169 -4.14 1.85 -19.68
N THR A 170 -2.95 1.35 -19.36
CA THR A 170 -1.81 1.33 -20.29
C THR A 170 -1.85 0.18 -21.28
N MET A 171 -2.51 -0.94 -20.94
CA MET A 171 -2.63 -2.11 -21.81
C MET A 171 -3.74 -1.96 -22.86
N GLU A 172 -4.77 -1.15 -22.59
CA GLU A 172 -5.85 -0.88 -23.57
C GLU A 172 -5.45 0.12 -24.68
N HIS A 173 -4.25 0.70 -24.61
CA HIS A 173 -3.81 1.76 -25.52
C HIS A 173 -2.63 1.38 -26.43
N ASP A 174 -2.35 0.09 -26.62
CA ASP A 174 -1.19 -0.42 -27.37
C ASP A 174 -1.38 -0.38 -28.91
N ASP A 175 -1.92 0.72 -29.42
CA ASP A 175 -1.96 1.04 -30.85
C ASP A 175 -1.86 2.57 -31.07
N ARG A 176 -0.69 3.13 -30.70
CA ARG A 176 0.10 4.10 -31.49
C ARG A 176 1.07 4.89 -30.61
N ASP A 177 2.34 4.87 -31.04
CA ASP A 177 3.30 5.98 -31.00
C ASP A 177 2.92 7.19 -30.13
N ALA A 178 3.61 7.32 -29.00
CA ALA A 178 4.57 8.40 -28.84
C ALA A 178 5.17 8.33 -27.43
N CYS A 179 6.50 8.38 -27.38
CA CYS A 179 7.23 8.88 -26.23
C CYS A 179 6.44 10.02 -25.59
N LEU A 180 6.30 9.96 -24.27
CA LEU A 180 5.70 11.00 -23.43
C LEU A 180 6.53 12.29 -23.57
N ALA A 181 6.38 12.99 -24.69
CA ALA A 181 6.87 14.32 -24.91
C ALA A 181 6.02 15.21 -24.02
N ILE A 182 6.48 15.41 -22.79
CA ILE A 182 6.02 16.46 -21.92
C ILE A 182 6.26 17.78 -22.68
N LYS A 183 5.25 18.24 -23.42
CA LYS A 183 5.16 19.63 -23.84
C LYS A 183 4.84 20.44 -22.58
N LEU A 184 5.88 20.88 -21.89
CA LEU A 184 5.80 22.12 -21.13
C LEU A 184 5.67 23.24 -22.18
N GLU A 185 4.44 23.55 -22.57
CA GLU A 185 4.19 24.83 -23.23
C GLU A 185 4.34 25.91 -22.15
N GLU A 186 5.35 26.75 -22.37
CA GLU A 186 5.71 27.91 -21.57
C GLU A 186 4.49 28.81 -21.39
N PHE A 187 4.09 29.05 -20.13
CA PHE A 187 3.16 30.12 -19.82
C PHE A 187 3.93 31.45 -19.98
N ASP A 188 3.79 32.08 -21.14
CA ASP A 188 4.15 33.49 -21.34
C ASP A 188 3.24 34.36 -20.47
N ILE A 189 3.73 34.77 -19.31
CA ILE A 189 3.15 35.88 -18.56
C ILE A 189 3.50 37.16 -19.30
N LYS A 190 2.55 37.69 -20.10
CA LYS A 190 2.64 39.06 -20.59
C LYS A 190 2.49 40.01 -19.41
N THR A 191 3.61 40.57 -18.96
CA THR A 191 3.64 41.81 -18.19
C THR A 191 3.33 42.96 -19.13
N GLU A 192 2.16 43.59 -18.97
CA GLU A 192 1.85 44.87 -19.58
C GLU A 192 2.17 45.99 -18.59
N GLU A 193 3.31 46.65 -18.79
CA GLU A 193 3.48 48.07 -18.47
C GLU A 193 4.28 48.69 -19.63
N GLU A 194 3.67 49.65 -20.34
CA GLU A 194 4.20 51.02 -20.46
C GLU A 194 3.35 51.90 -21.40
N ASP A 195 3.05 53.08 -20.85
CA ASP A 195 2.71 54.39 -21.41
C ASP A 195 2.58 54.61 -22.93
N CYS A 196 1.51 55.33 -23.30
CA CYS A 196 1.51 56.19 -24.49
C CYS A 196 0.95 57.58 -24.16
N ASP A 197 1.86 58.54 -24.05
CA ASP A 197 1.56 59.96 -23.87
C ASP A 197 1.37 60.65 -25.24
N ARG A 198 0.32 61.49 -25.35
CA ARG A 198 0.05 62.59 -26.31
C ARG A 198 -0.26 62.31 -27.80
N LEU A 199 -1.45 62.72 -28.26
CA LEU A 199 -1.70 63.96 -29.06
C LEU A 199 -3.17 64.14 -29.55
N ARG A 200 -3.82 65.18 -29.00
CA ARG A 200 -4.75 66.21 -29.55
C ARG A 200 -5.62 66.02 -30.84
N CYS A 201 -6.80 66.68 -30.73
CA CYS A 201 -7.76 67.19 -31.75
C CYS A 201 -8.77 66.16 -32.28
N VAL A 202 -10.09 66.33 -32.18
CA VAL A 202 -10.96 67.50 -32.45
C VAL A 202 -12.06 67.64 -31.40
#